data_AF-A0A955QQY9-F1
#
_entry.id   AF-A0A955QQY9-F1
#
_cell.length_a   1.000
_cell.length_b   1.000
_cell.length_c   1.000
_cell.angle_alpha   90.00
_cell.angle_beta   90.00
_cell.angle_gamma   90.00
#
_symmetry.space_group_name_H-M   'P 1'
#
loop_
_entity.id
_entity.type
_entity.pdbx_description
1 polymer ?
#
loop_
_entity_poly.entity_id
_entity_poly.type
_entity_poly.pdbx_seq_one_letter_code
_entity_poly.pdbx_strand_id
1 'polypeptide(L)' 'MKCKRCEGLMVFDRIYGPDEAIFDLPIWRCLNCGATVDPLILQKRVAKDQQTIPTEENVA' A
#
# COMPACT_ATOMS: atom_id res chain seq x y z
N MET A 1 3.12 -13.00 3.16
CA MET A 1 3.05 -12.27 1.86
C MET A 1 4.45 -12.25 1.24
N LYS A 2 4.58 -12.40 -0.08
CA LYS A 2 5.86 -12.19 -0.79
C LYS A 2 5.88 -10.81 -1.44
N CYS A 3 7.04 -10.16 -1.42
CA CYS A 3 7.23 -8.87 -2.07
C CYS A 3 7.06 -9.01 -3.59
N LYS A 4 6.20 -8.19 -4.19
CA LYS A 4 6.00 -8.19 -5.65
C LYS A 4 7.21 -7.66 -6.44
N ARG A 5 8.16 -6.99 -5.78
CA ARG A 5 9.37 -6.43 -6.40
C ARG A 5 10.56 -7.39 -6.41
N CYS A 6 10.79 -8.13 -5.32
CA CYS A 6 12.00 -8.97 -5.16
C CYS A 6 11.71 -10.37 -4.62
N GLU A 7 10.45 -10.75 -4.47
CA GLU A 7 9.99 -12.02 -3.89
C GLU A 7 10.38 -12.28 -2.43
N GLY A 8 11.06 -11.33 -1.79
CA GLY A 8 11.48 -11.39 -0.40
C GLY A 8 10.33 -11.38 0.61
N LEU A 9 10.69 -11.62 1.87
CA LEU A 9 9.73 -11.69 2.99
C LEU A 9 9.12 -10.31 3.25
N MET A 10 7.80 -10.28 3.40
CA MET A 10 7.08 -9.10 3.88
C MET A 10 6.57 -9.35 5.30
N VAL A 11 6.76 -8.35 6.16
CA VAL A 11 6.31 -8.34 7.55
C VAL A 11 5.40 -7.14 7.80
N PHE A 12 4.54 -7.25 8.80
CA PHE A 12 3.74 -6.13 9.27
C PHE A 12 4.63 -5.18 10.06
N ASP A 13 4.57 -3.89 9.74
CA ASP A 13 5.51 -2.91 10.30
C ASP A 13 5.05 -2.38 11.67
N ARG A 14 6.03 -2.04 12.51
CA ARG A 14 5.81 -1.42 13.83
C ARG A 14 6.83 -0.31 14.02
N ILE A 15 6.36 0.83 14.48
CA ILE A 15 7.23 1.97 14.77
C ILE A 15 7.31 2.21 16.27
N TYR A 16 8.50 2.56 16.74
CA TYR A 16 8.76 2.92 18.12
C TYR A 16 8.72 4.44 18.27
N GLY A 17 7.89 4.91 19.18
CA GLY A 17 7.81 6.30 19.59
C GLY A 17 8.99 6.73 20.45
N PRO A 18 9.17 8.05 20.66
CA PRO A 18 10.23 8.61 21.51
C PRO A 18 10.17 8.14 22.97
N ASP A 19 9.02 7.68 23.43
CA ASP A 19 8.68 7.20 24.77
C ASP A 19 8.58 5.66 24.84
N GLU A 20 9.22 4.96 23.90
CA GLU A 20 9.12 3.51 23.73
C GLU A 20 7.69 3.01 23.40
N ALA A 21 6.73 3.91 23.12
CA ALA A 21 5.41 3.51 22.69
C ALA A 21 5.49 2.74 21.36
N ILE A 22 4.78 1.61 21.29
CA ILE A 22 4.70 0.81 20.06
C ILE A 22 3.44 1.25 19.32
N PHE A 23 3.61 1.77 18.12
CA PHE A 23 2.51 2.04 17.20
C PHE A 23 2.53 1.00 16.09
N ASP A 24 1.43 0.25 15.97
CA ASP A 24 1.19 -0.59 14.81
C ASP A 24 0.94 0.33 13.60
N LEU A 25 1.86 0.30 12.64
CA LEU A 25 1.69 0.99 11.37
C LEU A 25 1.11 -0.03 10.39
N PRO A 26 -0.15 0.12 9.91
CA PRO A 26 -0.84 -0.93 9.17
C PRO A 26 -0.37 -1.08 7.72
N ILE A 27 0.94 -1.26 7.55
CA ILE A 27 1.62 -1.48 6.27
C ILE A 27 2.41 -2.78 6.32
N TRP A 28 2.61 -3.36 5.14
CA TRP A 28 3.54 -4.45 4.94
C TRP A 28 4.84 -3.91 4.38
N ARG A 29 5.97 -4.22 5.02
CA ARG A 29 7.31 -3.84 4.56
C ARG A 29 8.12 -5.07 4.17
N CYS A 30 8.80 -5.00 3.03
CA CYS A 30 9.76 -6.02 2.62
C CYS A 30 11.10 -5.84 3.34
N LEU A 31 11.59 -6.90 3.99
CA LEU A 31 12.89 -6.88 4.67
C LEU A 31 14.08 -6.87 3.70
N ASN A 32 13.91 -7.39 2.48
CA ASN A 32 15.00 -7.48 1.50
C ASN A 32 15.21 -6.18 0.72
N CYS A 33 14.13 -5.52 0.27
CA CYS A 33 14.21 -4.38 -0.65
C CYS A 33 13.53 -3.10 -0.15
N GLY A 34 12.89 -3.12 1.03
CA GLY A 34 12.22 -1.95 1.60
C GLY A 34 10.89 -1.55 0.95
N ALA A 35 10.41 -2.28 -0.07
CA ALA A 35 9.10 -1.98 -0.67
C ALA A 35 7.98 -2.08 0.37
N THR A 36 7.08 -1.10 0.38
CA THR A 36 5.95 -1.00 1.31
C THR A 36 4.61 -1.17 0.58
N VAL A 37 3.65 -1.78 1.27
CA VAL A 37 2.28 -1.95 0.81
C VAL A 37 1.32 -1.55 1.92
N ASP A 38 0.56 -0.48 1.68
CA ASP A 38 -0.55 -0.07 2.52
C ASP A 38 -1.86 -0.65 1.94
N PRO A 39 -2.54 -1.58 2.66
CA PRO A 39 -3.78 -2.19 2.19
C PRO A 39 -4.91 -1.19 1.94
N LEU A 40 -4.99 -0.10 2.73
CA LEU A 40 -6.02 0.93 2.56
C LEU A 40 -5.78 1.72 1.27
N ILE A 41 -4.53 2.11 1.00
CA ILE A 41 -4.17 2.78 -0.26
C ILE A 41 -4.46 1.86 -1.45
N LEU A 42 -4.13 0.56 -1.35
CA LEU A 42 -4.44 -0.41 -2.40
C LEU A 42 -5.95 -0.52 -2.65
N GLN A 43 -6.76 -0.67 -1.60
CA GLN A 43 -8.21 -0.74 -1.73
C GLN A 43 -8.78 0.52 -2.41
N LYS A 44 -8.32 1.71 -2.02
CA LYS A 44 -8.76 2.97 -2.62
C LYS A 44 -8.34 3.12 -4.09
N ARG A 45 -7.19 2.59 -4.49
CA ARG A 45 -6.75 2.57 -5.90
C ARG A 45 -7.61 1.62 -6.73
N VAL A 46 -7.83 0.40 -6.27
CA VAL A 46 -8.70 -0.57 -6.96
C VAL A 46 -10.13 -0.02 -7.14
N ALA A 47 -10.67 0.64 -6.11
CA ALA A 47 -11.98 1.27 -6.19
C ALA A 47 -12.03 2.44 -7.19
N LYS A 48 -10.93 3.20 -7.36
CA LYS A 48 -10.82 4.28 -8.35
C LYS A 48 -10.68 3.77 -9.77
N ASP A 49 -9.93 2.68 -9.97
CA ASP A 49 -9.77 2.08 -11.31
C ASP A 49 -11.09 1.49 -11.83
N GLN A 50 -12.05 1.18 -10.94
CA GLN A 50 -13.43 0.80 -11.28
C GLN A 50 -14.36 1.99 -11.52
N GLN A 51 -13.89 3.22 -11.29
CA GLN A 51 -14.57 4.47 -11.58
C GLN A 51 -13.90 5.14 -12.78
N THR A 52 -13.85 4.47 -13.94
CA THR A 52 -13.63 5.18 -15.20
C THR A 52 -14.81 6.13 -15.42
N ILE A 53 -14.58 7.42 -15.15
CA ILE A 53 -15.46 8.51 -15.56
C ILE A 53 -15.60 8.39 -17.09
N PRO A 54 -16.82 8.32 -17.67
CA PRO A 54 -16.96 8.44 -19.11
C PRO A 54 -16.44 9.82 -19.51
N THR A 55 -15.36 9.87 -20.29
CA THR A 55 -14.90 11.11 -20.90
C THR A 55 -15.97 11.59 -21.87
N GLU A 56 -16.65 12.69 -21.54
CA GLU A 56 -17.50 13.46 -22.45
C GLU A 56 -16.64 14.20 -23.51
N GLU A 57 -15.88 13.46 -24.30
CA GLU A 57 -15.26 13.96 -25.53
C GLU A 57 -15.80 13.13 -26.69
N ASN A 58 -17.02 13.44 -27.11
CA ASN A 58 -17.56 13.22 -28.46
C ASN A 58 -18.97 13.84 -28.53
N VAL A 59 -19.04 15.17 -28.44
CA VAL A 59 -20.20 15.92 -28.96
C VAL A 59 -19.69 16.79 -30.10
N ALA A 60 -20.00 16.31 -31.31
CA ALA A 60 -20.09 17.01 -32.60
C ALA A 60 -18.82 17.66 -33.17
#